data_AF-A0A6A5U8W3-F1
#
_entry.id   AF-A0A6A5U8W3-F1
#
_cell.length_a   1.000
_cell.length_b   1.000
_cell.length_c   1.000
_cell.angle_alpha   90.00
_cell.angle_beta   90.00
_cell.angle_gamma   90.00
#
_symmetry.space_group_name_H-M   'P 1'
#
loop_
_entity.id
_entity.type
_entity.pdbx_description
1 polymer ?
#
loop_
_entity_poly.entity_id
_entity_poly.type
_entity_poly.pdbx_seq_one_letter_code
_entity_poly.pdbx_strand_id
1 'polypeptide(L)'
;MDDGTVMIARMPNPNAGPPFKTTASEVATMDFARTVLEIPVPKVFSWSGEVDSPVESEYILMEEATGTQLGEVWNDMELHDKLKIVDDIVAIERKFLSLSFTRYGNLYFAKDAFLGCEKAQVVGEIPQSLKEEVENRFVIGPVVDRGFWHRERAVMDIDRGPWKSPQDYLRAIGQREIAWIGSHATPKSSGGLFATSEAQRTPDAHIALYKRFLDVAEYLLPKGGQVRPTLWHWDMHAPNVFVHKYHITSLIDWQDTWVGPLFLQARHPRLVDYNGELMIKLPESYDTLEDEKEKLRVRTQVEKSIILWAYENESKTTNPILHDILHLSQGRTRRETVDFSADTWDGDIIPFRQCLIRIARHWNEINTEIPCPIEFSDEEIASHLQDGEGWNETADFWDSLQGFVHRDGWTSNENYEQALEMFAELREQGLQSLSGEERTEFEESTRWAVRKHE
;
A
#
# COMPACT_ATOMS: atom_id res chain seq x y z
N MET A 1 17.54 27.82 -8.15
CA MET A 1 18.45 27.98 -9.30
C MET A 1 18.69 29.47 -9.54
N ASP A 2 19.72 29.85 -10.29
CA ASP A 2 20.07 31.27 -10.52
C ASP A 2 18.98 32.07 -11.27
N ASP A 3 17.99 31.39 -11.83
CA ASP A 3 16.80 31.92 -12.50
C ASP A 3 15.57 32.05 -11.57
N GLY A 4 15.71 31.72 -10.29
CA GLY A 4 14.62 31.70 -9.31
C GLY A 4 13.78 30.42 -9.30
N THR A 5 14.06 29.45 -10.17
CA THR A 5 13.34 28.16 -10.19
C THR A 5 13.69 27.34 -8.95
N VAL A 6 12.68 26.76 -8.31
CA VAL A 6 12.83 25.79 -7.21
C VAL A 6 12.98 24.39 -7.80
N MET A 7 13.92 23.63 -7.26
CA MET A 7 14.18 22.24 -7.63
C MET A 7 14.12 21.40 -6.36
N ILE A 8 13.46 20.25 -6.44
CA ILE A 8 13.38 19.29 -5.36
C ILE A 8 14.48 18.25 -5.57
N ALA A 9 15.26 18.00 -4.51
CA ALA A 9 16.20 16.89 -4.43
C ALA A 9 15.65 15.86 -3.46
N ARG A 10 15.31 14.66 -3.95
CA ARG A 10 14.93 13.50 -3.12
C ARG A 10 16.12 12.58 -2.97
N MET A 11 16.35 12.12 -1.75
CA MET A 11 17.31 11.07 -1.43
C MET A 11 16.53 9.95 -0.73
N PRO A 12 16.67 8.68 -1.16
CA PRO A 12 15.94 7.60 -0.53
C PRO A 12 16.49 7.34 0.87
N ASN A 13 15.59 6.98 1.78
CA ASN A 13 16.01 6.46 3.08
C ASN A 13 16.70 5.10 2.90
N PRO A 14 17.63 4.70 3.78
CA PRO A 14 18.32 3.40 3.67
C PRO A 14 17.39 2.17 3.66
N ASN A 15 16.13 2.33 4.07
CA ASN A 15 15.10 1.29 4.09
C ASN A 15 14.12 1.38 2.90
N ALA A 16 14.35 2.25 1.91
CA ALA A 16 13.46 2.45 0.75
C ALA A 16 13.38 1.25 -0.21
N GLY A 17 14.24 0.24 -0.03
CA GLY A 17 14.22 -0.99 -0.81
C GLY A 17 15.59 -1.31 -1.41
N PRO A 18 15.64 -2.17 -2.44
CA PRO A 18 16.89 -2.54 -3.09
C PRO A 18 17.58 -1.31 -3.72
N PRO A 19 18.86 -1.05 -3.38
CA PRO A 19 19.64 0.01 -4.01
C PRO A 19 19.62 -0.10 -5.52
N PHE A 20 19.71 1.05 -6.19
CA PHE A 20 19.55 1.29 -7.61
C PHE A 20 18.13 1.00 -8.12
N LYS A 21 17.53 -0.14 -7.75
CA LYS A 21 16.26 -0.59 -8.32
C LYS A 21 15.08 0.27 -7.90
N THR A 22 14.97 0.64 -6.62
CA THR A 22 13.88 1.51 -6.15
C THR A 22 13.90 2.85 -6.89
N THR A 23 15.04 3.55 -6.89
CA THR A 23 15.19 4.86 -7.55
C THR A 23 15.03 4.77 -9.06
N ALA A 24 15.66 3.78 -9.72
CA ALA A 24 15.51 3.59 -11.16
C ALA A 24 14.05 3.30 -11.56
N SER A 25 13.32 2.54 -10.74
CA SER A 25 11.92 2.22 -11.02
C SER A 25 11.00 3.42 -10.82
N GLU A 26 11.20 4.20 -9.76
CA GLU A 26 10.44 5.42 -9.51
C GLU A 26 10.57 6.40 -10.69
N VAL A 27 11.80 6.67 -11.14
CA VAL A 27 12.03 7.63 -12.23
C VAL A 27 11.44 7.15 -13.55
N ALA A 28 11.60 5.86 -13.89
CA ALA A 28 11.01 5.29 -15.11
C ALA A 28 9.49 5.35 -15.07
N THR A 29 8.89 5.08 -13.91
CA THR A 29 7.44 5.17 -13.70
C THR A 29 6.93 6.61 -13.84
N MET A 30 7.62 7.59 -13.25
CA MET A 30 7.26 9.01 -13.39
C MET A 30 7.30 9.47 -14.85
N ASP A 31 8.35 9.09 -15.58
CA ASP A 31 8.50 9.42 -17.00
C ASP A 31 7.43 8.73 -17.87
N PHE A 32 7.11 7.45 -17.60
CA PHE A 32 6.02 6.74 -18.26
C PHE A 32 4.66 7.39 -17.99
N ALA A 33 4.34 7.67 -16.73
CA ALA A 33 3.09 8.33 -16.35
C ALA A 33 2.94 9.70 -17.03
N ARG A 34 4.03 10.49 -17.08
CA ARG A 34 4.02 11.81 -17.71
C ARG A 34 3.93 11.77 -19.22
N THR A 35 4.71 10.91 -19.88
CA THR A 35 4.91 10.96 -21.34
C THR A 35 4.03 9.99 -22.12
N VAL A 36 3.64 8.87 -21.52
CA VAL A 36 2.80 7.83 -22.17
C VAL A 36 1.35 7.94 -21.71
N LEU A 37 1.11 8.11 -20.41
CA LEU A 37 -0.26 8.24 -19.87
C LEU A 37 -0.77 9.69 -19.80
N GLU A 38 0.11 10.66 -20.03
CA GLU A 38 -0.19 12.10 -19.94
C GLU A 38 -0.76 12.51 -18.56
N ILE A 39 -0.30 11.86 -17.49
CA ILE A 39 -0.67 12.18 -16.11
C ILE A 39 0.23 13.34 -15.63
N PRO A 40 -0.31 14.33 -14.88
CA PRO A 40 0.51 15.40 -14.33
C PRO A 40 1.44 14.87 -13.24
N VAL A 41 2.73 14.76 -13.56
CA VAL A 41 3.80 14.28 -12.67
C VAL A 41 4.97 15.25 -12.74
N PRO A 42 5.63 15.62 -11.64
CA PRO A 42 6.81 16.49 -11.69
C PRO A 42 7.87 15.97 -12.67
N LYS A 43 8.45 16.87 -13.47
CA LYS A 43 9.50 16.48 -14.42
C LYS A 43 10.80 16.13 -13.68
N VAL A 44 11.34 14.94 -13.90
CA VAL A 44 12.69 14.59 -13.44
C VAL A 44 13.72 15.24 -14.35
N PHE A 45 14.66 15.98 -13.75
CA PHE A 45 15.77 16.64 -14.44
C PHE A 45 17.02 15.75 -14.52
N SER A 46 17.34 15.09 -13.41
CA SER A 46 18.49 14.20 -13.29
C SER A 46 18.26 13.23 -12.14
N TRP A 47 18.87 12.06 -12.19
CA TRP A 47 18.88 11.11 -11.09
C TRP A 47 20.17 10.30 -11.12
N SER A 48 20.51 9.67 -10.00
CA SER A 48 21.57 8.67 -9.90
C SER A 48 21.10 7.55 -8.99
N GLY A 49 21.22 6.30 -9.45
CA GLY A 49 21.11 5.11 -8.60
C GLY A 49 22.49 4.63 -8.09
N GLU A 50 23.56 5.36 -8.40
CA GLU A 50 24.93 5.03 -8.00
C GLU A 50 25.34 5.86 -6.79
N VAL A 51 25.93 5.17 -5.79
CA VAL A 51 26.47 5.77 -4.57
C VAL A 51 27.92 6.26 -4.74
N ASP A 52 28.57 5.97 -5.86
CA ASP A 52 29.93 6.44 -6.18
C ASP A 52 29.96 7.88 -6.72
N SER A 53 28.80 8.55 -6.74
CA SER A 53 28.69 9.96 -7.12
C SER A 53 29.21 10.89 -6.00
N PRO A 54 29.53 12.17 -6.28
CA PRO A 54 29.93 13.13 -5.24
C PRO A 54 28.89 13.35 -4.12
N VAL A 55 27.65 12.90 -4.33
CA VAL A 55 26.57 12.95 -3.34
C VAL A 55 26.65 11.76 -2.38
N GLU A 56 27.43 10.73 -2.72
CA GLU A 56 27.62 9.48 -1.95
C GLU A 56 26.32 8.72 -1.66
N SER A 57 25.28 9.00 -2.45
CA SER A 57 23.93 8.49 -2.26
C SER A 57 23.13 8.56 -3.56
N GLU A 58 22.10 7.75 -3.64
CA GLU A 58 21.10 7.83 -4.70
C GLU A 58 20.32 9.14 -4.60
N TYR A 59 19.88 9.67 -5.73
CA TYR A 59 19.10 10.90 -5.73
C TYR A 59 18.19 11.03 -6.94
N ILE A 60 17.14 11.83 -6.78
CA ILE A 60 16.28 12.32 -7.87
C ILE A 60 16.20 13.84 -7.76
N LEU A 61 16.60 14.54 -8.80
CA LEU A 61 16.42 15.99 -8.98
C LEU A 61 15.23 16.23 -9.90
N MET A 62 14.22 16.95 -9.42
CA MET A 62 12.97 17.11 -10.14
C MET A 62 12.32 18.47 -9.92
N GLU A 63 11.33 18.77 -10.76
CA GLU A 63 10.45 19.93 -10.66
C GLU A 63 9.72 19.95 -9.30
N GLU A 64 9.49 21.14 -8.76
CA GLU A 64 8.55 21.30 -7.65
C GLU A 64 7.12 21.07 -8.15
N ALA A 65 6.34 20.31 -7.39
CA ALA A 65 4.94 20.05 -7.73
C ALA A 65 4.16 21.38 -7.80
N THR A 66 3.56 21.66 -8.95
CA THR A 66 2.84 22.92 -9.17
C THR A 66 1.50 22.90 -8.43
N GLY A 67 1.20 23.96 -7.68
CA GLY A 67 -0.10 24.16 -7.02
C GLY A 67 0.02 24.14 -5.50
N THR A 68 -1.11 23.96 -4.84
CA THR A 68 -1.20 23.79 -3.38
C THR A 68 -1.53 22.33 -3.07
N GLN A 69 -0.95 21.80 -2.01
CA GLN A 69 -1.24 20.43 -1.57
C GLN A 69 -2.73 20.32 -1.20
N LEU A 70 -3.43 19.32 -1.75
CA LEU A 70 -4.87 19.18 -1.57
C LEU A 70 -5.24 19.01 -0.10
N GLY A 71 -4.39 18.34 0.69
CA GLY A 71 -4.57 18.19 2.14
C GLY A 71 -4.72 19.50 2.90
N GLU A 72 -4.07 20.58 2.44
CA GLU A 72 -4.12 21.90 3.08
C GLU A 72 -5.43 22.64 2.83
N VAL A 73 -6.08 22.39 1.69
CA VAL A 73 -7.25 23.14 1.24
C VAL A 73 -8.54 22.33 1.26
N TRP A 74 -8.46 20.99 1.32
CA TRP A 74 -9.61 20.10 1.14
C TRP A 74 -10.76 20.40 2.10
N ASN A 75 -10.47 20.63 3.38
CA ASN A 75 -11.50 20.86 4.39
C ASN A 75 -12.24 22.18 4.19
N ASP A 76 -11.59 23.17 3.58
CA ASP A 76 -12.14 24.51 3.32
C ASP A 76 -12.77 24.63 1.93
N MET A 77 -12.65 23.62 1.08
CA MET A 77 -13.25 23.60 -0.25
C MET A 77 -14.77 23.39 -0.18
N GLU A 78 -15.48 24.16 -1.00
CA GLU A 78 -16.91 23.97 -1.24
C GLU A 78 -17.16 22.64 -1.97
N LEU A 79 -18.30 22.01 -1.71
CA LEU A 79 -18.67 20.71 -2.30
C LEU A 79 -18.55 20.71 -3.84
N HIS A 80 -18.99 21.78 -4.50
CA HIS A 80 -18.94 21.85 -5.97
C HIS A 80 -17.49 21.84 -6.52
N ASP A 81 -16.51 22.33 -5.77
CA ASP A 81 -15.10 22.29 -6.15
C ASP A 81 -14.47 20.93 -5.82
N LYS A 82 -14.87 20.31 -4.70
CA LYS A 82 -14.49 18.92 -4.39
C LYS A 82 -14.94 17.95 -5.50
N LEU A 83 -16.12 18.17 -6.08
CA LEU A 83 -16.61 17.37 -7.21
C LEU A 83 -15.75 17.51 -8.47
N LYS A 84 -15.13 18.67 -8.73
CA LYS A 84 -14.17 18.81 -9.85
C LYS A 84 -12.91 17.97 -9.63
N ILE A 85 -12.45 17.87 -8.39
CA ILE A 85 -11.33 16.98 -8.03
C ILE A 85 -11.70 15.51 -8.23
N VAL A 86 -12.95 15.13 -7.91
CA VAL A 86 -13.47 13.79 -8.21
C VAL A 86 -13.45 13.51 -9.71
N ASP A 87 -13.89 14.47 -10.55
CA ASP A 87 -13.85 14.32 -12.00
C ASP A 87 -12.40 14.13 -12.51
N ASP A 88 -11.45 14.91 -12.00
CA ASP A 88 -10.03 14.78 -12.37
C ASP A 88 -9.43 13.44 -11.93
N ILE A 89 -9.80 12.94 -10.74
CA ILE A 89 -9.42 11.61 -10.24
C ILE A 89 -9.90 10.53 -11.22
N VAL A 90 -11.19 10.52 -11.57
CA VAL A 90 -11.78 9.53 -12.49
C VAL A 90 -11.12 9.61 -13.87
N ALA A 91 -10.76 10.81 -14.32
CA ALA A 91 -10.05 11.01 -15.57
C ALA A 91 -8.60 10.46 -15.53
N ILE A 92 -7.90 10.59 -14.41
CA ILE A 92 -6.56 10.01 -14.20
C ILE A 92 -6.64 8.48 -14.16
N GLU A 93 -7.60 7.93 -13.44
CA GLU A 93 -7.84 6.48 -13.41
C GLU A 93 -8.12 5.92 -14.81
N ARG A 94 -8.88 6.65 -15.63
CA ARG A 94 -9.11 6.29 -17.04
C ARG A 94 -7.80 6.22 -17.83
N LYS A 95 -6.85 7.12 -17.57
CA LYS A 95 -5.53 7.13 -18.20
C LYS A 95 -4.74 5.87 -17.83
N PHE A 96 -4.69 5.49 -16.54
CA PHE A 96 -4.11 4.21 -16.12
C PHE A 96 -4.79 3.02 -16.82
N LEU A 97 -6.10 3.12 -17.05
CA LEU A 97 -6.88 2.06 -17.70
C LEU A 97 -6.81 2.02 -19.23
N SER A 98 -6.17 3.00 -19.86
CA SER A 98 -6.08 3.10 -21.33
C SER A 98 -5.26 1.98 -21.99
N LEU A 99 -4.33 1.37 -21.23
CA LEU A 99 -3.46 0.28 -21.69
C LEU A 99 -3.19 -0.71 -20.57
N SER A 100 -2.70 -1.90 -20.93
CA SER A 100 -2.22 -2.92 -19.99
C SER A 100 -0.87 -3.44 -20.44
N PHE A 101 -0.03 -3.85 -19.52
CA PHE A 101 1.22 -4.53 -19.84
C PHE A 101 0.99 -6.03 -20.05
N THR A 102 2.02 -6.74 -20.51
CA THR A 102 2.00 -8.21 -20.66
C THR A 102 2.71 -8.95 -19.52
N ARG A 103 3.29 -8.22 -18.57
CA ARG A 103 4.03 -8.74 -17.41
C ARG A 103 3.65 -7.96 -16.16
N TYR A 104 3.75 -8.64 -15.01
CA TYR A 104 3.66 -8.02 -13.70
C TYR A 104 5.07 -7.80 -13.13
N GLY A 105 5.33 -6.62 -12.58
CA GLY A 105 6.65 -6.25 -12.07
C GLY A 105 6.85 -4.73 -12.00
N ASN A 106 8.06 -4.29 -11.68
CA ASN A 106 8.40 -2.87 -11.66
C ASN A 106 8.88 -2.39 -13.03
N LEU A 107 8.57 -1.14 -13.38
CA LEU A 107 8.98 -0.53 -14.64
C LEU A 107 10.37 0.09 -14.48
N TYR A 108 11.24 -0.04 -15.48
CA TYR A 108 12.57 0.58 -15.54
C TYR A 108 12.83 1.10 -16.96
N PHE A 109 13.82 1.98 -17.14
CA PHE A 109 14.27 2.32 -18.49
C PHE A 109 15.05 1.17 -19.13
N ALA A 110 14.89 0.99 -20.43
CA ALA A 110 15.58 -0.07 -21.18
C ALA A 110 17.11 0.10 -21.19
N LYS A 111 17.60 1.34 -21.10
CA LYS A 111 19.04 1.64 -21.02
C LYS A 111 19.67 1.23 -19.67
N ASP A 112 18.84 1.15 -18.62
CA ASP A 112 19.24 0.83 -17.25
C ASP A 112 18.84 -0.62 -16.89
N ALA A 113 18.57 -1.45 -17.90
CA ALA A 113 18.11 -2.81 -17.74
C ALA A 113 19.19 -3.72 -17.13
N PHE A 114 18.77 -4.65 -16.29
CA PHE A 114 19.63 -5.62 -15.61
C PHE A 114 19.09 -7.05 -15.78
N LEU A 115 19.82 -8.04 -15.25
CA LEU A 115 19.40 -9.44 -15.33
C LEU A 115 18.03 -9.64 -14.67
N GLY A 116 17.09 -10.25 -15.40
CA GLY A 116 15.70 -10.44 -14.98
C GLY A 116 14.73 -9.43 -15.57
N CYS A 117 15.19 -8.42 -16.33
CA CYS A 117 14.29 -7.52 -17.06
C CYS A 117 13.80 -8.16 -18.38
N GLU A 118 12.51 -7.97 -18.68
CA GLU A 118 11.89 -8.24 -19.98
C GLU A 118 11.42 -6.94 -20.63
N LYS A 119 11.32 -6.89 -21.97
CA LYS A 119 10.77 -5.71 -22.67
C LYS A 119 9.36 -5.38 -22.19
N ALA A 120 9.08 -4.09 -21.97
CA ALA A 120 7.76 -3.64 -21.60
C ALA A 120 6.84 -3.62 -22.82
N GLN A 121 6.02 -4.65 -22.97
CA GLN A 121 5.01 -4.72 -24.03
C GLN A 121 3.65 -4.33 -23.48
N VAL A 122 2.92 -3.52 -24.25
CA VAL A 122 1.60 -3.00 -23.87
C VAL A 122 0.52 -3.37 -24.90
N VAL A 123 -0.68 -3.62 -24.40
CA VAL A 123 -1.90 -3.92 -25.15
C VAL A 123 -2.98 -2.88 -24.83
N GLY A 124 -3.84 -2.58 -25.79
CA GLY A 124 -4.88 -1.56 -25.68
C GLY A 124 -5.19 -0.90 -27.02
N GLU A 125 -6.20 -0.04 -27.02
CA GLU A 125 -6.63 0.80 -28.15
C GLU A 125 -5.72 2.03 -28.32
N ILE A 126 -4.41 1.78 -28.38
CA ILE A 126 -3.38 2.82 -28.55
C ILE A 126 -2.65 2.66 -29.89
N PRO A 127 -2.11 3.75 -30.47
CA PRO A 127 -1.37 3.70 -31.72
C PRO A 127 -0.18 2.73 -31.66
N GLN A 128 0.08 2.04 -32.77
CA GLN A 128 1.22 1.10 -32.87
C GLN A 128 2.56 1.79 -32.59
N SER A 129 2.72 3.05 -33.02
CA SER A 129 3.91 3.86 -32.71
C SER A 129 4.15 4.03 -31.22
N LEU A 130 3.09 4.19 -30.41
CA LEU A 130 3.20 4.30 -28.96
C LEU A 130 3.60 2.96 -28.33
N LYS A 131 3.08 1.84 -28.85
CA LYS A 131 3.49 0.49 -28.38
C LYS A 131 4.98 0.25 -28.61
N GLU A 132 5.47 0.61 -29.79
CA GLU A 132 6.89 0.51 -30.15
C GLU A 132 7.76 1.45 -29.31
N GLU A 133 7.28 2.67 -29.06
CA GLU A 133 7.95 3.63 -28.19
C GLU A 133 8.11 3.08 -26.76
N VAL A 134 7.04 2.52 -26.19
CA VAL A 134 7.08 1.90 -24.86
C VAL A 134 8.06 0.73 -24.82
N GLU A 135 7.99 -0.17 -25.80
CA GLU A 135 8.86 -1.34 -25.89
C GLU A 135 10.36 -0.98 -26.07
N ASN A 136 10.64 0.16 -26.68
CA ASN A 136 12.01 0.66 -26.89
C ASN A 136 12.56 1.41 -25.67
N ARG A 137 11.70 2.13 -24.94
CA ARG A 137 12.10 2.99 -23.82
C ARG A 137 12.11 2.26 -22.48
N PHE A 138 11.29 1.24 -22.30
CA PHE A 138 11.03 0.64 -20.99
C PHE A 138 11.15 -0.88 -20.96
N VAL A 139 11.46 -1.40 -19.78
CA VAL A 139 11.48 -2.83 -19.44
C VAL A 139 10.69 -3.06 -18.15
N ILE A 140 10.13 -4.25 -18.00
CA ILE A 140 9.55 -4.73 -16.73
C ILE A 140 10.56 -5.65 -16.08
N GLY A 141 10.96 -5.34 -14.86
CA GLY A 141 11.88 -6.14 -14.06
C GLY A 141 11.23 -6.68 -12.79
N PRO A 142 12.05 -7.30 -11.93
CA PRO A 142 11.61 -7.78 -10.63
C PRO A 142 10.98 -6.68 -9.79
N VAL A 143 10.04 -7.05 -8.92
CA VAL A 143 9.42 -6.09 -7.99
C VAL A 143 10.43 -5.54 -6.98
N VAL A 144 10.24 -4.29 -6.59
CA VAL A 144 11.04 -3.63 -5.52
C VAL A 144 10.36 -3.69 -4.16
N ASP A 145 9.16 -4.27 -4.09
CA ASP A 145 8.36 -4.43 -2.87
C ASP A 145 9.21 -4.91 -1.70
N ARG A 146 9.10 -4.20 -0.57
CA ARG A 146 9.91 -4.43 0.63
C ARG A 146 9.83 -5.88 1.11
N GLY A 147 8.69 -6.55 0.98
CA GLY A 147 8.54 -7.95 1.36
C GLY A 147 9.52 -8.88 0.64
N PHE A 148 9.99 -8.55 -0.55
CA PHE A 148 10.97 -9.35 -1.30
C PHE A 148 12.44 -9.01 -1.00
N TRP A 149 12.69 -7.94 -0.27
CA TRP A 149 14.04 -7.40 -0.06
C TRP A 149 14.37 -7.14 1.42
N HIS A 150 13.44 -7.31 2.35
CA HIS A 150 13.70 -7.09 3.77
C HIS A 150 14.59 -8.20 4.37
N ARG A 151 15.67 -7.79 5.06
CA ARG A 151 16.63 -8.68 5.75
C ARG A 151 17.23 -9.75 4.83
N GLU A 152 17.28 -11.00 5.26
CA GLU A 152 17.89 -12.12 4.53
C GLU A 152 17.18 -12.37 3.19
N ARG A 153 15.91 -11.96 3.05
CA ARG A 153 15.19 -12.03 1.77
C ARG A 153 15.92 -11.28 0.66
N ALA A 154 16.73 -10.26 0.96
CA ALA A 154 17.54 -9.53 -0.03
C ALA A 154 18.56 -10.41 -0.78
N VAL A 155 19.10 -11.44 -0.11
CA VAL A 155 20.17 -12.29 -0.64
C VAL A 155 19.70 -13.71 -0.98
N MET A 156 18.46 -14.07 -0.62
CA MET A 156 17.88 -15.35 -0.98
C MET A 156 17.56 -15.46 -2.48
N ASP A 157 17.71 -16.67 -3.00
CA ASP A 157 17.23 -17.06 -4.33
C ASP A 157 15.72 -17.32 -4.28
N ILE A 158 14.94 -16.25 -4.40
CA ILE A 158 13.47 -16.24 -4.42
C ILE A 158 12.98 -15.60 -5.72
N ASP A 159 11.81 -16.05 -6.17
CA ASP A 159 11.14 -15.48 -7.34
C ASP A 159 10.65 -14.06 -7.03
N ARG A 160 11.12 -13.09 -7.81
CA ARG A 160 10.76 -11.66 -7.71
C ARG A 160 10.08 -11.15 -8.99
N GLY A 161 9.75 -12.06 -9.91
CA GLY A 161 9.24 -11.72 -11.24
C GLY A 161 10.34 -11.25 -12.21
N PRO A 162 9.95 -10.69 -13.36
CA PRO A 162 8.59 -10.36 -13.76
C PRO A 162 7.71 -11.59 -14.03
N TRP A 163 6.42 -11.51 -13.72
CA TRP A 163 5.49 -12.63 -13.85
C TRP A 163 4.61 -12.53 -15.10
N LYS A 164 4.19 -13.68 -15.62
CA LYS A 164 3.22 -13.80 -16.72
C LYS A 164 1.80 -13.96 -16.23
N SER A 165 1.63 -14.65 -15.10
CA SER A 165 0.34 -14.89 -14.47
C SER A 165 0.27 -14.18 -13.12
N PRO A 166 -0.87 -13.57 -12.74
CA PRO A 166 -0.99 -12.95 -11.42
C PRO A 166 -1.00 -14.01 -10.30
N GLN A 167 -1.31 -15.27 -10.62
CA GLN A 167 -1.15 -16.39 -9.68
C GLN A 167 0.32 -16.73 -9.40
N ASP A 168 1.24 -16.47 -10.34
CA ASP A 168 2.68 -16.64 -10.08
C ASP A 168 3.14 -15.68 -8.99
N TYR A 169 2.64 -14.44 -8.98
CA TYR A 169 2.89 -13.47 -7.92
C TYR A 169 2.41 -13.95 -6.54
N LEU A 170 1.17 -14.45 -6.44
CA LEU A 170 0.65 -15.01 -5.18
C LEU A 170 1.49 -16.20 -4.71
N ARG A 171 1.87 -17.10 -5.62
CA ARG A 171 2.74 -18.24 -5.31
C ARG A 171 4.12 -17.77 -4.83
N ALA A 172 4.69 -16.76 -5.45
CA ALA A 172 5.98 -16.18 -5.05
C ALA A 172 5.94 -15.65 -3.62
N ILE A 173 4.85 -14.98 -3.19
CA ILE A 173 4.69 -14.53 -1.79
C ILE A 173 4.71 -15.73 -0.83
N GLY A 174 3.83 -16.71 -1.05
CA GLY A 174 3.71 -17.86 -0.14
C GLY A 174 5.00 -18.70 -0.08
N GLN A 175 5.65 -18.93 -1.22
CA GLN A 175 6.90 -19.70 -1.30
C GLN A 175 8.07 -18.95 -0.66
N ARG A 176 8.18 -17.64 -0.88
CA ARG A 176 9.17 -16.78 -0.22
C ARG A 176 9.07 -16.89 1.29
N GLU A 177 7.87 -16.74 1.84
CA GLU A 177 7.67 -16.75 3.28
C GLU A 177 7.92 -18.14 3.88
N ILE A 178 7.47 -19.22 3.23
CA ILE A 178 7.81 -20.59 3.66
C ILE A 178 9.33 -20.80 3.68
N ALA A 179 10.05 -20.36 2.64
CA ALA A 179 11.49 -20.53 2.53
C ALA A 179 12.24 -19.71 3.59
N TRP A 180 11.86 -18.44 3.79
CA TRP A 180 12.52 -17.56 4.75
C TRP A 180 12.25 -18.02 6.18
N ILE A 181 10.98 -18.30 6.54
CA ILE A 181 10.61 -18.78 7.87
C ILE A 181 11.29 -20.11 8.17
N GLY A 182 11.29 -21.05 7.22
CA GLY A 182 11.92 -22.35 7.41
C GLY A 182 13.44 -22.31 7.62
N SER A 183 14.11 -21.24 7.19
CA SER A 183 15.58 -21.14 7.23
C SER A 183 16.10 -20.12 8.25
N HIS A 184 15.32 -19.09 8.57
CA HIS A 184 15.78 -17.90 9.30
C HIS A 184 14.92 -17.54 10.52
N ALA A 185 13.70 -18.05 10.67
CA ALA A 185 12.86 -17.72 11.81
C ALA A 185 13.38 -18.35 13.11
N THR A 186 13.62 -17.52 14.12
CA THR A 186 14.00 -17.93 15.48
C THR A 186 12.79 -17.81 16.41
N PRO A 187 12.31 -18.89 17.05
CA PRO A 187 11.13 -18.83 17.92
C PRO A 187 11.23 -17.69 18.93
N LYS A 188 10.26 -16.75 18.88
CA LYS A 188 10.21 -15.58 19.76
C LYS A 188 9.93 -16.04 21.21
N SER A 189 10.55 -15.41 22.21
CA SER A 189 10.29 -15.79 23.60
C SER A 189 8.87 -15.34 24.02
N SER A 190 8.38 -15.89 25.13
CA SER A 190 7.10 -15.49 25.72
C SER A 190 7.17 -14.15 26.48
N GLY A 191 8.35 -13.50 26.54
CA GLY A 191 8.59 -12.28 27.31
C GLY A 191 8.54 -11.03 26.43
N GLY A 192 7.70 -10.06 26.80
CA GLY A 192 7.57 -8.78 26.12
C GLY A 192 6.56 -7.86 26.81
N LEU A 193 6.56 -6.57 26.45
CA LEU A 193 5.58 -5.60 26.96
C LEU A 193 4.14 -5.95 26.54
N PHE A 194 4.01 -6.68 25.42
CA PHE A 194 2.76 -7.21 24.89
C PHE A 194 2.90 -8.74 24.76
N ALA A 195 1.96 -9.49 25.35
CA ALA A 195 1.97 -10.95 25.27
C ALA A 195 1.54 -11.41 23.88
N THR A 196 2.44 -12.01 23.10
CA THR A 196 2.12 -12.58 21.78
C THR A 196 1.66 -14.03 21.90
N SER A 197 0.65 -14.42 21.11
CA SER A 197 0.11 -15.79 21.08
C SER A 197 1.17 -16.85 20.77
N GLU A 198 0.92 -18.10 21.15
CA GLU A 198 1.82 -19.22 20.81
C GLU A 198 1.95 -19.43 19.30
N ALA A 199 0.85 -19.20 18.56
CA ALA A 199 0.83 -19.27 17.11
C ALA A 199 1.80 -18.26 16.47
N GLN A 200 1.87 -17.03 16.98
CA GLN A 200 2.78 -15.99 16.47
C GLN A 200 4.27 -16.31 16.70
N ARG A 201 4.58 -17.14 17.71
CA ARG A 201 5.96 -17.45 18.10
C ARG A 201 6.52 -18.72 17.44
N THR A 202 5.68 -19.46 16.72
CA THR A 202 6.00 -20.81 16.24
C THR A 202 6.09 -20.85 14.70
N PRO A 203 7.29 -21.06 14.11
CA PRO A 203 7.46 -21.08 12.65
C PRO A 203 6.50 -22.02 11.91
N ASP A 204 6.24 -23.20 12.46
CA ASP A 204 5.34 -24.20 11.87
C ASP A 204 3.89 -23.69 11.72
N ALA A 205 3.42 -22.85 12.65
CA ALA A 205 2.07 -22.28 12.58
C ALA A 205 1.94 -21.33 11.38
N HIS A 206 2.96 -20.49 11.13
CA HIS A 206 3.00 -19.62 9.95
C HIS A 206 3.08 -20.44 8.65
N ILE A 207 3.99 -21.41 8.59
CA ILE A 207 4.19 -22.27 7.42
C ILE A 207 2.89 -23.04 7.09
N ALA A 208 2.16 -23.53 8.09
CA ALA A 208 0.88 -24.20 7.89
C ALA A 208 -0.16 -23.28 7.23
N LEU A 209 -0.25 -22.02 7.65
CA LEU A 209 -1.13 -21.03 7.01
C LEU A 209 -0.69 -20.70 5.59
N TYR A 210 0.61 -20.56 5.32
CA TYR A 210 1.09 -20.32 3.96
C TYR A 210 0.80 -21.49 3.01
N LYS A 211 0.86 -22.75 3.49
CA LYS A 211 0.43 -23.91 2.70
C LYS A 211 -1.05 -23.82 2.33
N ARG A 212 -1.91 -23.49 3.30
CA ARG A 212 -3.34 -23.23 3.05
C ARG A 212 -3.56 -22.08 2.06
N PHE A 213 -2.78 -21.00 2.17
CA PHE A 213 -2.82 -19.89 1.22
C PHE A 213 -2.46 -20.32 -0.21
N LEU A 214 -1.41 -21.15 -0.37
CA LEU A 214 -1.05 -21.70 -1.67
C LEU A 214 -2.15 -22.59 -2.25
N ASP A 215 -2.89 -23.34 -1.42
CA ASP A 215 -4.02 -24.16 -1.86
C ASP A 215 -5.19 -23.32 -2.42
N VAL A 216 -5.39 -22.09 -1.91
CA VAL A 216 -6.45 -21.18 -2.40
C VAL A 216 -5.96 -20.16 -3.43
N ALA A 217 -4.65 -19.95 -3.58
CA ALA A 217 -4.05 -18.85 -4.36
C ALA A 217 -4.57 -18.77 -5.81
N GLU A 218 -4.77 -19.92 -6.46
CA GLU A 218 -5.27 -20.00 -7.84
C GLU A 218 -6.71 -19.46 -8.00
N TYR A 219 -7.47 -19.38 -6.90
CA TYR A 219 -8.88 -18.99 -6.88
C TYR A 219 -9.14 -17.63 -6.23
N LEU A 220 -8.15 -17.05 -5.55
CA LEU A 220 -8.29 -15.77 -4.86
C LEU A 220 -8.49 -14.59 -5.81
N LEU A 221 -8.08 -14.70 -7.07
CA LEU A 221 -8.19 -13.60 -8.04
C LEU A 221 -9.40 -13.78 -8.98
N PRO A 222 -10.09 -12.71 -9.37
CA PRO A 222 -11.18 -12.83 -10.34
C PRO A 222 -10.64 -13.27 -11.72
N LYS A 223 -11.49 -13.90 -12.52
CA LYS A 223 -11.15 -14.29 -13.90
C LYS A 223 -11.30 -13.10 -14.85
N GLY A 224 -10.49 -13.03 -15.90
CA GLY A 224 -10.66 -12.07 -17.01
C GLY A 224 -9.95 -10.72 -16.82
N GLY A 225 -10.52 -9.64 -17.34
CA GLY A 225 -9.85 -8.34 -17.43
C GLY A 225 -9.53 -7.67 -16.10
N GLN A 226 -10.20 -8.05 -15.00
CA GLN A 226 -10.03 -7.43 -13.68
C GLN A 226 -8.64 -7.65 -13.07
N VAL A 227 -7.88 -8.64 -13.55
CA VAL A 227 -6.52 -8.92 -13.09
C VAL A 227 -5.45 -8.43 -14.05
N ARG A 228 -5.81 -7.70 -15.11
CA ARG A 228 -4.87 -7.25 -16.15
C ARG A 228 -3.66 -6.50 -15.54
N PRO A 229 -2.43 -6.69 -16.06
CA PRO A 229 -1.26 -5.98 -15.56
C PRO A 229 -1.38 -4.48 -15.81
N THR A 230 -1.54 -3.71 -14.74
CA THR A 230 -1.81 -2.27 -14.81
C THR A 230 -0.88 -1.53 -13.88
N LEU A 231 -0.20 -0.50 -14.40
CA LEU A 231 0.47 0.49 -13.55
C LEU A 231 -0.61 1.26 -12.80
N TRP A 232 -0.55 1.31 -11.47
CA TRP A 232 -1.58 1.95 -10.66
C TRP A 232 -0.97 2.72 -9.50
N HIS A 233 -1.38 3.98 -9.34
CA HIS A 233 -0.98 4.80 -8.19
C HIS A 233 -1.94 4.52 -7.02
N TRP A 234 -1.57 3.56 -6.17
CA TRP A 234 -2.43 3.10 -5.08
C TRP A 234 -2.57 4.13 -3.93
N ASP A 235 -1.56 4.99 -3.73
CA ASP A 235 -1.53 5.95 -2.62
C ASP A 235 -2.04 7.35 -3.00
N MET A 236 -3.20 7.40 -3.64
CA MET A 236 -3.83 8.67 -4.03
C MET A 236 -4.61 9.27 -2.86
N HIS A 237 -3.89 9.90 -1.94
CA HIS A 237 -4.44 10.64 -0.80
C HIS A 237 -4.12 12.14 -0.87
N ALA A 238 -4.86 12.97 -0.12
CA ALA A 238 -4.82 14.42 -0.28
C ALA A 238 -3.40 15.05 -0.18
N PRO A 239 -2.51 14.59 0.72
CA PRO A 239 -1.11 15.01 0.70
C PRO A 239 -0.32 14.74 -0.61
N ASN A 240 -0.66 13.71 -1.37
CA ASN A 240 0.07 13.37 -2.61
C ASN A 240 -0.50 14.04 -3.86
N VAL A 241 -1.55 14.86 -3.71
CA VAL A 241 -2.25 15.53 -4.80
C VAL A 241 -2.03 17.04 -4.70
N PHE A 242 -1.59 17.67 -5.77
CA PHE A 242 -1.46 19.13 -5.87
C PHE A 242 -2.54 19.68 -6.78
N VAL A 243 -3.10 20.82 -6.40
CA VAL A 243 -4.21 21.46 -7.11
C VAL A 243 -3.96 22.93 -7.37
N HIS A 244 -4.50 23.41 -8.49
CA HIS A 244 -4.59 24.84 -8.80
C HIS A 244 -5.96 25.14 -9.40
N LYS A 245 -6.65 26.17 -8.88
CA LYS A 245 -8.02 26.51 -9.31
C LYS A 245 -8.95 25.28 -9.31
N TYR A 246 -8.81 24.44 -8.28
CA TYR A 246 -9.63 23.24 -8.07
C TYR A 246 -9.49 22.16 -9.16
N HIS A 247 -8.34 22.12 -9.83
CA HIS A 247 -7.96 21.04 -10.74
C HIS A 247 -6.62 20.42 -10.32
N ILE A 248 -6.47 19.13 -10.54
CA ILE A 248 -5.23 18.39 -10.24
C ILE A 248 -4.14 18.84 -11.21
N THR A 249 -3.03 19.36 -10.66
CA THR A 249 -1.88 19.86 -11.40
C THR A 249 -0.63 19.03 -11.20
N SER A 250 -0.58 18.18 -10.17
CA SER A 250 0.53 17.26 -9.95
C SER A 250 0.12 16.10 -9.04
N LEU A 251 0.65 14.92 -9.34
CA LEU A 251 0.69 13.76 -8.44
C LEU A 251 2.13 13.47 -8.08
N ILE A 252 2.39 13.31 -6.78
CA ILE A 252 3.70 12.97 -6.23
C ILE A 252 3.67 11.59 -5.59
N ASP A 253 4.85 11.15 -5.16
CA ASP A 253 5.08 9.89 -4.46
C ASP A 253 4.84 8.62 -5.30
N TRP A 254 5.67 8.49 -6.33
CA TRP A 254 5.65 7.35 -7.26
C TRP A 254 6.52 6.18 -6.80
N GLN A 255 7.08 6.25 -5.58
CA GLN A 255 7.84 5.16 -4.99
C GLN A 255 6.93 3.93 -4.84
N ASP A 256 7.48 2.72 -4.99
CA ASP A 256 6.77 1.45 -4.86
C ASP A 256 5.58 1.25 -5.82
N THR A 257 5.36 2.17 -6.77
CA THR A 257 4.40 1.99 -7.85
C THR A 257 4.93 0.92 -8.81
N TRP A 258 4.07 -0.04 -9.14
CA TRP A 258 4.44 -1.16 -9.98
C TRP A 258 3.28 -1.57 -10.91
N VAL A 259 3.58 -2.45 -11.85
CA VAL A 259 2.60 -3.04 -12.76
C VAL A 259 2.05 -4.31 -12.10
N GLY A 260 0.97 -4.17 -11.35
CA GLY A 260 0.33 -5.27 -10.62
C GLY A 260 -1.01 -5.73 -11.20
N PRO A 261 -1.61 -6.79 -10.63
CA PRO A 261 -2.99 -7.17 -10.94
C PRO A 261 -3.94 -6.04 -10.52
N LEU A 262 -4.70 -5.47 -11.46
CA LEU A 262 -5.58 -4.33 -11.17
C LEU A 262 -6.52 -4.59 -9.98
N PHE A 263 -7.09 -5.78 -9.86
CA PHE A 263 -7.90 -6.20 -8.73
C PHE A 263 -7.22 -5.98 -7.37
N LEU A 264 -5.93 -6.28 -7.26
CA LEU A 264 -5.18 -6.13 -6.00
C LEU A 264 -4.86 -4.67 -5.69
N GLN A 265 -4.78 -3.80 -6.69
CA GLN A 265 -4.37 -2.40 -6.53
C GLN A 265 -5.55 -1.43 -6.41
N ALA A 266 -6.65 -1.66 -7.14
CA ALA A 266 -7.78 -0.76 -7.19
C ALA A 266 -8.52 -0.71 -5.85
N ARG A 267 -8.63 0.49 -5.28
CA ARG A 267 -9.40 0.82 -4.07
C ARG A 267 -10.09 2.17 -4.31
N HIS A 268 -11.09 2.48 -3.49
CA HIS A 268 -11.54 3.87 -3.38
C HIS A 268 -10.34 4.74 -2.94
N PRO A 269 -10.03 5.83 -3.65
CA PRO A 269 -9.05 6.80 -3.18
C PRO A 269 -9.42 7.26 -1.76
N ARG A 270 -8.44 7.44 -0.87
CA ARG A 270 -8.72 7.81 0.54
C ARG A 270 -9.54 9.10 0.68
N LEU A 271 -9.47 9.97 -0.33
CA LEU A 271 -10.23 11.21 -0.42
C LEU A 271 -11.75 11.00 -0.54
N VAL A 272 -12.17 9.87 -1.14
CA VAL A 272 -13.57 9.53 -1.40
C VAL A 272 -14.05 8.31 -0.60
N ASP A 273 -13.14 7.62 0.10
CA ASP A 273 -13.47 6.46 0.93
C ASP A 273 -14.34 6.87 2.13
N TYR A 274 -15.54 6.31 2.20
CA TYR A 274 -16.50 6.57 3.24
C TYR A 274 -17.33 5.31 3.52
N ASN A 275 -17.26 4.84 4.77
CA ASN A 275 -17.87 3.59 5.22
C ASN A 275 -19.15 3.80 6.05
N GLY A 276 -19.65 5.03 6.15
CA GLY A 276 -20.87 5.33 6.90
C GLY A 276 -22.14 5.23 6.05
N GLU A 277 -23.29 5.54 6.66
CA GLU A 277 -24.57 5.56 5.94
C GLU A 277 -24.57 6.62 4.84
N LEU A 278 -24.97 6.21 3.63
CA LEU A 278 -25.08 7.08 2.45
C LEU A 278 -26.28 8.02 2.60
N MET A 279 -26.00 9.31 2.79
CA MET A 279 -27.01 10.36 2.88
C MET A 279 -26.77 11.44 1.82
N ILE A 280 -27.57 11.46 0.77
CA ILE A 280 -27.44 12.46 -0.31
C ILE A 280 -28.23 13.76 -0.06
N LYS A 281 -28.94 13.85 1.07
CA LYS A 281 -29.70 15.02 1.49
C LYS A 281 -29.58 15.17 3.01
N LEU A 282 -29.69 16.41 3.48
CA LEU A 282 -29.81 16.67 4.91
C LEU A 282 -31.13 16.08 5.45
N PRO A 283 -31.13 15.49 6.65
CA PRO A 283 -32.36 15.02 7.28
C PRO A 283 -33.28 16.18 7.63
N GLU A 284 -34.59 15.95 7.64
CA GLU A 284 -35.59 17.00 7.94
C GLU A 284 -35.38 17.65 9.32
N SER A 285 -34.80 16.92 10.27
CA SER A 285 -34.48 17.42 11.61
C SER A 285 -33.24 18.31 11.67
N TYR A 286 -32.48 18.46 10.57
CA TYR A 286 -31.19 19.16 10.59
C TYR A 286 -31.31 20.61 11.10
N ASP A 287 -32.32 21.34 10.62
CA ASP A 287 -32.53 22.75 11.01
C ASP A 287 -32.94 22.90 12.49
N THR A 288 -33.44 21.83 13.10
CA THR A 288 -33.86 21.78 14.50
C THR A 288 -32.74 21.37 15.46
N LEU A 289 -31.57 20.99 14.95
CA LEU A 289 -30.41 20.64 15.78
C LEU A 289 -29.86 21.90 16.48
N GLU A 290 -29.77 21.88 17.81
CA GLU A 290 -29.17 22.99 18.57
C GLU A 290 -27.65 22.83 18.73
N ASP A 291 -27.15 21.60 18.73
CA ASP A 291 -25.72 21.30 18.85
C ASP A 291 -25.00 21.52 17.52
N GLU A 292 -24.14 22.54 17.47
CA GLU A 292 -23.32 22.88 16.30
C GLU A 292 -22.32 21.78 15.94
N LYS A 293 -21.85 20.98 16.91
CA LYS A 293 -20.98 19.82 16.62
C LYS A 293 -21.76 18.75 15.87
N GLU A 294 -22.99 18.49 16.29
CA GLU A 294 -23.86 17.51 15.66
C GLU A 294 -24.30 17.96 14.27
N LYS A 295 -24.63 19.25 14.09
CA LYS A 295 -24.85 19.84 12.76
C LYS A 295 -23.65 19.66 11.85
N LEU A 296 -22.45 19.98 12.32
CA LEU A 296 -21.23 19.80 11.53
C LEU A 296 -21.05 18.33 11.14
N ARG A 297 -21.22 17.40 12.09
CA ARG A 297 -21.15 15.95 11.84
C ARG A 297 -22.10 15.51 10.73
N VAL A 298 -23.38 15.90 10.82
CA VAL A 298 -24.40 15.53 9.81
C VAL A 298 -24.07 16.16 8.45
N ARG A 299 -23.63 17.43 8.42
CA ARG A 299 -23.23 18.09 7.17
C ARG A 299 -22.04 17.40 6.52
N THR A 300 -21.00 17.09 7.28
CA THR A 300 -19.82 16.35 6.80
C THR A 300 -20.21 14.95 6.31
N GLN A 301 -21.14 14.27 6.99
CA GLN A 301 -21.64 12.97 6.58
C GLN A 301 -22.33 13.03 5.21
N VAL A 302 -23.20 14.03 4.99
CA VAL A 302 -23.87 14.27 3.71
C VAL A 302 -22.86 14.61 2.62
N GLU A 303 -21.90 15.50 2.92
CA GLU A 303 -20.85 15.88 1.97
C GLU A 303 -20.03 14.66 1.50
N LYS A 304 -19.51 13.85 2.44
CA LYS A 304 -18.76 12.63 2.12
C LYS A 304 -19.60 11.63 1.32
N SER A 305 -20.88 11.50 1.65
CA SER A 305 -21.80 10.62 0.92
C SER A 305 -22.01 11.09 -0.52
N ILE A 306 -22.15 12.40 -0.76
CA ILE A 306 -22.30 12.97 -2.10
C ILE A 306 -21.02 12.77 -2.92
N ILE A 307 -19.85 12.98 -2.31
CA ILE A 307 -18.53 12.79 -2.95
C ILE A 307 -18.34 11.33 -3.37
N LEU A 308 -18.57 10.38 -2.45
CA LEU A 308 -18.49 8.95 -2.76
C LEU A 308 -19.49 8.56 -3.86
N TRP A 309 -20.75 9.01 -3.74
CA TRP A 309 -21.78 8.73 -4.75
C TRP A 309 -21.41 9.27 -6.13
N ALA A 310 -20.89 10.49 -6.20
CA ALA A 310 -20.44 11.10 -7.46
C ALA A 310 -19.28 10.30 -8.06
N TYR A 311 -18.26 9.96 -7.26
CA TYR A 311 -17.13 9.14 -7.68
C TYR A 311 -17.58 7.78 -8.24
N GLU A 312 -18.47 7.07 -7.53
CA GLU A 312 -18.94 5.75 -7.98
C GLU A 312 -19.77 5.85 -9.27
N ASN A 313 -20.61 6.88 -9.40
CA ASN A 313 -21.45 7.06 -10.58
C ASN A 313 -20.61 7.45 -11.82
N GLU A 314 -19.65 8.36 -11.66
CA GLU A 314 -18.73 8.74 -12.74
C GLU A 314 -17.78 7.59 -13.11
N SER A 315 -17.26 6.87 -12.12
CA SER A 315 -16.41 5.68 -12.33
C SER A 315 -17.17 4.56 -13.04
N LYS A 316 -18.43 4.32 -12.70
CA LYS A 316 -19.27 3.33 -13.40
C LYS A 316 -19.43 3.65 -14.88
N THR A 317 -19.56 4.93 -15.23
CA THR A 317 -19.73 5.38 -16.61
C THR A 317 -18.41 5.38 -17.38
N THR A 318 -17.34 5.89 -16.76
CA THR A 318 -16.06 6.15 -17.41
C THR A 318 -15.09 4.98 -17.33
N ASN A 319 -15.07 4.28 -16.19
CA ASN A 319 -14.14 3.22 -15.82
C ASN A 319 -14.89 1.97 -15.30
N PRO A 320 -15.78 1.33 -16.08
CA PRO A 320 -16.69 0.29 -15.60
C PRO A 320 -15.98 -0.90 -14.93
N ILE A 321 -14.76 -1.23 -15.36
CA ILE A 321 -13.95 -2.29 -14.74
C ILE A 321 -13.59 -2.00 -13.28
N LEU A 322 -13.38 -0.74 -12.89
CA LEU A 322 -13.12 -0.37 -11.50
C LEU A 322 -14.38 -0.55 -10.67
N HIS A 323 -15.52 -0.09 -11.17
CA HIS A 323 -16.81 -0.29 -10.51
C HIS A 323 -17.05 -1.78 -10.23
N ASP A 324 -16.82 -2.65 -11.23
CA ASP A 324 -16.95 -4.10 -11.06
C ASP A 324 -15.98 -4.67 -10.00
N ILE A 325 -14.76 -4.14 -9.89
CA ILE A 325 -13.77 -4.55 -8.89
C ILE A 325 -14.15 -4.09 -7.48
N LEU A 326 -14.68 -2.88 -7.35
CA LEU A 326 -15.08 -2.28 -6.07
C LEU A 326 -16.30 -3.00 -5.46
N HIS A 327 -17.19 -3.52 -6.31
CA HIS A 327 -18.39 -4.26 -5.88
C HIS A 327 -18.27 -5.79 -6.00
N LEU A 328 -17.07 -6.31 -6.21
CA LEU A 328 -16.85 -7.76 -6.32
C LEU A 328 -17.18 -8.47 -4.99
N SER A 329 -17.92 -9.57 -5.07
CA SER A 329 -18.20 -10.43 -3.92
C SER A 329 -16.91 -10.88 -3.22
N GLN A 330 -16.89 -10.75 -1.90
CA GLN A 330 -15.73 -11.02 -1.04
C GLN A 330 -14.45 -10.30 -1.50
N GLY A 331 -14.56 -9.22 -2.29
CA GLY A 331 -13.42 -8.53 -2.89
C GLY A 331 -12.43 -8.03 -1.85
N ARG A 332 -12.92 -7.41 -0.77
CA ARG A 332 -12.09 -6.96 0.36
C ARG A 332 -11.34 -8.12 1.01
N THR A 333 -12.05 -9.17 1.44
CA THR A 333 -11.46 -10.37 2.07
C THR A 333 -10.36 -10.98 1.20
N ARG A 334 -10.62 -11.14 -0.10
CA ARG A 334 -9.65 -11.72 -1.05
C ARG A 334 -8.38 -10.89 -1.18
N ARG A 335 -8.51 -9.56 -1.21
CA ARG A 335 -7.37 -8.63 -1.31
C ARG A 335 -6.58 -8.56 -0.02
N GLU A 336 -7.27 -8.38 1.10
CA GLU A 336 -6.67 -8.41 2.45
C GLU A 336 -5.94 -9.74 2.70
N THR A 337 -6.44 -10.88 2.19
CA THR A 337 -5.72 -12.16 2.28
C THR A 337 -4.34 -12.10 1.64
N VAL A 338 -4.22 -11.44 0.48
CA VAL A 338 -2.92 -11.25 -0.20
C VAL A 338 -2.09 -10.22 0.52
N ASP A 339 -2.67 -9.08 0.91
CA ASP A 339 -1.95 -7.99 1.60
C ASP A 339 -1.35 -8.48 2.93
N PHE A 340 -2.13 -9.20 3.75
CA PHE A 340 -1.66 -9.76 5.02
C PHE A 340 -0.74 -10.98 4.86
N SER A 341 -0.64 -11.58 3.67
CA SER A 341 0.32 -12.67 3.43
C SER A 341 1.76 -12.19 3.32
N ALA A 342 1.98 -10.87 3.16
CA ALA A 342 3.30 -10.32 2.83
C ALA A 342 4.36 -10.55 3.92
N ASP A 343 4.03 -10.49 5.21
CA ASP A 343 5.05 -10.59 6.27
C ASP A 343 4.43 -10.97 7.62
N THR A 344 4.01 -12.23 7.77
CA THR A 344 3.35 -12.66 9.01
C THR A 344 4.31 -12.85 10.18
N TRP A 345 5.59 -13.13 9.90
CA TRP A 345 6.57 -13.40 10.95
C TRP A 345 7.05 -12.15 11.65
N ASP A 346 7.44 -11.12 10.90
CA ASP A 346 7.82 -9.83 11.48
C ASP A 346 6.58 -8.96 11.76
N GLY A 347 5.51 -9.13 11.01
CA GLY A 347 4.17 -8.61 11.31
C GLY A 347 3.37 -9.52 12.24
N ASP A 348 2.10 -9.75 11.90
CA ASP A 348 1.15 -10.48 12.74
C ASP A 348 0.42 -11.60 11.96
N ILE A 349 0.35 -12.78 12.56
CA ILE A 349 -0.30 -13.98 12.02
C ILE A 349 -1.83 -13.90 12.08
N ILE A 350 -2.39 -13.14 13.02
CA ILE A 350 -3.83 -13.09 13.33
C ILE A 350 -4.65 -12.56 12.16
N PRO A 351 -4.33 -11.40 11.53
CA PRO A 351 -5.09 -10.89 10.39
C PRO A 351 -5.07 -11.84 9.20
N PHE A 352 -3.92 -12.46 8.93
CA PHE A 352 -3.78 -13.42 7.84
C PHE A 352 -4.61 -14.69 8.08
N ARG A 353 -4.54 -15.27 9.29
CA ARG A 353 -5.38 -16.41 9.69
C ARG A 353 -6.86 -16.07 9.62
N GLN A 354 -7.26 -14.90 10.12
CA GLN A 354 -8.64 -14.42 10.05
C GLN A 354 -9.15 -14.33 8.61
N CYS A 355 -8.32 -13.85 7.68
CA CYS A 355 -8.66 -13.79 6.27
C CYS A 355 -8.87 -15.20 5.68
N LEU A 356 -7.96 -16.15 5.92
CA LEU A 356 -8.12 -17.53 5.44
C LEU A 356 -9.37 -18.23 6.02
N ILE A 357 -9.71 -17.99 7.30
CA ILE A 357 -10.96 -18.48 7.89
C ILE A 357 -12.18 -17.89 7.17
N ARG A 358 -12.16 -16.59 6.83
CA ARG A 358 -13.25 -15.95 6.07
C ARG A 358 -13.35 -16.50 4.66
N ILE A 359 -12.22 -16.75 3.98
CA ILE A 359 -12.19 -17.40 2.67
C ILE A 359 -12.84 -18.79 2.74
N ALA A 360 -12.50 -19.61 3.74
CA ALA A 360 -13.10 -20.92 3.92
C ALA A 360 -14.61 -20.84 4.20
N ARG A 361 -15.02 -19.93 5.09
CA ARG A 361 -16.43 -19.72 5.47
C ARG A 361 -17.29 -19.24 4.30
N HIS A 362 -16.78 -18.32 3.49
CA HIS A 362 -17.49 -17.71 2.37
C HIS A 362 -17.09 -18.29 1.01
N TRP A 363 -16.54 -19.51 0.98
CA TRP A 363 -16.00 -20.11 -0.24
C TRP A 363 -17.01 -20.18 -1.38
N ASN A 364 -18.28 -20.52 -1.08
CA ASN A 364 -19.35 -20.60 -2.07
C ASN A 364 -19.66 -19.26 -2.75
N GLU A 365 -19.26 -18.13 -2.16
CA GLU A 365 -19.39 -16.79 -2.76
C GLU A 365 -18.19 -16.45 -3.67
N ILE A 366 -17.08 -17.18 -3.52
CA ILE A 366 -15.82 -16.99 -4.25
C ILE A 366 -15.74 -17.96 -5.43
N ASN A 367 -16.06 -19.24 -5.19
CA ASN A 367 -16.01 -20.30 -6.18
C ASN A 367 -17.10 -21.35 -5.90
N THR A 368 -17.99 -21.54 -6.88
CA THR A 368 -19.08 -22.52 -6.82
C THR A 368 -18.79 -23.83 -7.54
N GLU A 369 -17.68 -23.90 -8.28
CA GLU A 369 -17.32 -25.03 -9.15
C GLU A 369 -16.55 -26.13 -8.40
N ILE A 370 -15.80 -25.76 -7.36
CA ILE A 370 -14.87 -26.65 -6.65
C ILE A 370 -15.12 -26.54 -5.14
N PRO A 371 -15.07 -27.64 -4.36
CA PRO A 371 -15.09 -27.58 -2.90
C PRO A 371 -13.95 -26.71 -2.34
N CYS A 372 -14.13 -26.16 -1.13
CA CYS A 372 -13.08 -25.38 -0.50
C CYS A 372 -11.84 -26.26 -0.27
N PRO A 373 -10.64 -25.86 -0.73
CA PRO A 373 -9.44 -26.69 -0.59
C PRO A 373 -8.83 -26.60 0.81
N ILE A 374 -9.35 -25.72 1.67
CA ILE A 374 -8.88 -25.51 3.03
C ILE A 374 -10.03 -25.66 4.02
N GLU A 375 -9.71 -26.14 5.21
CA GLU A 375 -10.63 -26.28 6.32
C GLU A 375 -9.95 -25.88 7.63
N PHE A 376 -10.76 -25.47 8.59
CA PHE A 376 -10.35 -25.14 9.96
C PHE A 376 -11.25 -25.90 10.92
N SER A 377 -10.66 -26.58 11.90
CA SER A 377 -11.43 -27.27 12.93
C SER A 377 -12.07 -26.29 13.91
N ASP A 378 -13.09 -26.75 14.66
CA ASP A 378 -13.72 -25.93 15.71
C ASP A 378 -12.70 -25.52 16.79
N GLU A 379 -11.72 -26.39 17.08
CA GLU A 379 -10.63 -26.09 18.00
C GLU A 379 -9.69 -25.01 17.45
N GLU A 380 -9.34 -25.05 16.16
CA GLU A 380 -8.53 -24.00 15.52
C GLU A 380 -9.25 -22.66 15.52
N ILE A 381 -10.57 -22.66 15.30
CA ILE A 381 -11.40 -21.44 15.36
C ILE A 381 -11.47 -20.91 16.79
N ALA A 382 -11.66 -21.76 17.79
CA ALA A 382 -11.70 -21.36 19.19
C ALA A 382 -10.34 -20.78 19.65
N SER A 383 -9.24 -21.43 19.29
CA SER A 383 -7.89 -20.92 19.53
C SER A 383 -7.66 -19.58 18.85
N HIS A 384 -8.16 -19.40 17.61
CA HIS A 384 -8.05 -18.12 16.92
C HIS A 384 -8.75 -16.97 17.65
N LEU A 385 -9.96 -17.22 18.17
CA LEU A 385 -10.71 -16.21 18.92
C LEU A 385 -9.96 -15.82 20.21
N GLN A 386 -9.40 -16.80 20.92
CA GLN A 386 -8.61 -16.54 22.12
C GLN A 386 -7.35 -15.72 21.81
N ASP A 387 -6.62 -16.07 20.74
CA ASP A 387 -5.43 -15.32 20.33
C ASP A 387 -5.78 -13.88 19.88
N GLY A 388 -6.98 -13.68 19.33
CA GLY A 388 -7.46 -12.39 18.85
C GLY A 388 -7.79 -11.37 19.95
N GLU A 389 -8.08 -11.82 21.17
CA GLU A 389 -8.33 -10.91 22.31
C GLU A 389 -7.09 -10.05 22.61
N GLY A 390 -5.89 -10.64 22.69
CA GLY A 390 -4.64 -9.90 22.89
C GLY A 390 -4.24 -9.02 21.68
N TRP A 391 -4.68 -9.40 20.47
CA TRP A 391 -4.50 -8.56 19.28
C TRP A 391 -5.37 -7.30 19.35
N ASN A 392 -6.64 -7.42 19.77
CA ASN A 392 -7.52 -6.28 19.96
C ASN A 392 -6.96 -5.29 20.99
N GLU A 393 -6.40 -5.77 22.10
CA GLU A 393 -5.75 -4.90 23.10
C GLU A 393 -4.58 -4.10 22.50
N THR A 394 -3.77 -4.74 21.65
CA THR A 394 -2.67 -4.07 20.94
C THR A 394 -3.19 -3.08 19.90
N ALA A 395 -4.25 -3.44 19.17
CA ALA A 395 -4.90 -2.57 18.21
C ALA A 395 -5.55 -1.34 18.89
N ASP A 396 -6.25 -1.55 19.99
CA ASP A 396 -6.89 -0.50 20.81
C ASP A 396 -5.83 0.46 21.38
N PHE A 397 -4.68 -0.06 21.82
CA PHE A 397 -3.55 0.79 22.22
C PHE A 397 -3.11 1.71 21.07
N TRP A 398 -2.87 1.17 19.88
CA TRP A 398 -2.46 1.98 18.73
C TRP A 398 -3.56 2.92 18.23
N ASP A 399 -4.82 2.51 18.30
CA ASP A 399 -5.96 3.36 17.93
C ASP A 399 -6.13 4.50 18.96
N SER A 400 -5.81 4.28 20.24
CA SER A 400 -5.79 5.34 21.24
C SER A 400 -4.73 6.42 20.98
N LEU A 401 -3.70 6.10 20.20
CA LEU A 401 -2.64 7.02 19.78
C LEU A 401 -2.93 7.72 18.45
N GLN A 402 -4.06 7.40 17.80
CA GLN A 402 -4.42 7.97 16.50
C GLN A 402 -4.52 9.50 16.56
N GLY A 403 -3.81 10.18 15.67
CA GLY A 403 -3.70 11.65 15.63
C GLY A 403 -2.56 12.22 16.48
N PHE A 404 -1.94 11.40 17.34
CA PHE A 404 -0.72 11.73 18.07
C PHE A 404 0.50 11.04 17.45
N VAL A 405 0.44 9.72 17.26
CA VAL A 405 1.45 8.90 16.58
C VAL A 405 0.75 7.87 15.68
N HIS A 406 1.17 7.80 14.41
CA HIS A 406 0.69 6.79 13.48
C HIS A 406 1.33 5.42 13.74
N ARG A 407 0.65 4.33 13.36
CA ARG A 407 1.13 2.94 13.55
C ARG A 407 2.46 2.65 12.87
N ASP A 408 2.81 3.39 11.82
CA ASP A 408 4.08 3.32 11.09
C ASP A 408 5.20 4.16 11.72
N GLY A 409 4.93 4.78 12.87
CA GLY A 409 5.89 5.57 13.65
C GLY A 409 5.95 7.05 13.29
N TRP A 410 5.14 7.53 12.33
CA TRP A 410 5.11 8.94 11.97
C TRP A 410 4.34 9.78 12.99
N THR A 411 4.81 10.99 13.25
CA THR A 411 4.14 12.02 14.07
C THR A 411 4.39 13.40 13.46
N SER A 412 3.57 14.39 13.80
CA SER A 412 3.78 15.77 13.33
C SER A 412 5.00 16.38 14.05
N ASN A 413 5.64 17.37 13.43
CA ASN A 413 6.74 18.11 14.07
C ASN A 413 6.33 18.74 15.41
N GLU A 414 5.06 19.12 15.55
CA GLU A 414 4.49 19.71 16.77
C GLU A 414 4.38 18.68 17.91
N ASN A 415 4.10 17.42 17.57
CA ASN A 415 3.94 16.32 18.53
C ASN A 415 5.24 15.54 18.79
N TYR A 416 6.29 15.82 18.03
CA TYR A 416 7.53 15.03 18.00
C TYR A 416 8.17 14.85 19.39
N GLU A 417 8.33 15.93 20.15
CA GLU A 417 8.96 15.86 21.48
C GLU A 417 8.17 15.00 22.46
N GLN A 418 6.84 15.14 22.45
CA GLN A 418 5.93 14.38 23.32
C GLN A 418 5.88 12.90 22.93
N ALA A 419 5.87 12.62 21.62
CA ALA A 419 5.93 11.25 21.10
C ALA A 419 7.24 10.57 21.49
N LEU A 420 8.37 11.29 21.38
CA LEU A 420 9.68 10.78 21.78
C LEU A 420 9.74 10.47 23.29
N GLU A 421 9.14 11.31 24.12
CA GLU A 421 9.05 11.06 25.57
C GLU A 421 8.23 9.82 25.89
N MET A 422 7.05 9.66 25.28
CA MET A 422 6.21 8.46 25.43
C MET A 422 6.98 7.18 25.05
N PHE A 423 7.67 7.18 23.90
CA PHE A 423 8.46 6.01 23.49
C PHE A 423 9.68 5.77 24.38
N ALA A 424 10.25 6.81 25.00
CA ALA A 424 11.31 6.64 25.99
C ALA A 424 10.79 5.94 27.25
N GLU A 425 9.58 6.26 27.70
CA GLU A 425 8.94 5.57 28.84
C GLU A 425 8.61 4.11 28.52
N LEU A 426 8.06 3.84 27.33
CA LEU A 426 7.81 2.47 26.86
C LEU A 426 9.12 1.67 26.74
N ARG A 427 10.19 2.32 26.28
CA ARG A 427 11.54 1.73 26.25
C ARG A 427 12.02 1.38 27.66
N GLU A 428 11.88 2.28 28.64
CA GLU A 428 12.29 2.00 30.02
C GLU A 428 11.53 0.79 30.59
N GLN A 429 10.22 0.72 30.35
CA GLN A 429 9.39 -0.41 30.78
C GLN A 429 9.79 -1.71 30.07
N GLY A 430 10.01 -1.66 28.75
CA GLY A 430 10.47 -2.82 27.96
C GLY A 430 11.85 -3.31 28.39
N LEU A 431 12.78 -2.39 28.68
CA LEU A 431 14.08 -2.74 29.24
C LEU A 431 13.97 -3.30 30.66
N GLN A 432 12.93 -2.99 31.45
CA GLN A 432 12.77 -3.61 32.77
C GLN A 432 12.17 -5.03 32.68
N SER A 433 11.36 -5.31 31.66
CA SER A 433 10.66 -6.58 31.50
C SER A 433 11.45 -7.63 30.70
N LEU A 434 12.36 -7.21 29.81
CA LEU A 434 13.12 -8.10 28.93
C LEU A 434 14.46 -8.56 29.53
N SER A 435 14.91 -9.75 29.11
CA SER A 435 16.19 -10.35 29.53
C SER A 435 16.92 -11.03 28.36
N GLY A 436 18.24 -11.24 28.50
CA GLY A 436 19.04 -11.98 27.51
C GLY A 436 19.23 -11.28 26.16
N GLU A 437 19.21 -12.06 25.09
CA GLU A 437 19.41 -11.60 23.70
C GLU A 437 18.29 -10.65 23.25
N GLU A 438 17.03 -10.94 23.60
CA GLU A 438 15.90 -10.05 23.34
C GLU A 438 16.04 -8.68 23.99
N ARG A 439 16.57 -8.61 25.22
CA ARG A 439 16.87 -7.33 25.85
C ARG A 439 17.90 -6.56 25.04
N THR A 440 18.91 -7.25 24.52
CA THR A 440 20.01 -6.63 23.76
C THR A 440 19.48 -6.10 22.42
N GLU A 441 18.71 -6.89 21.69
CA GLU A 441 18.06 -6.48 20.44
C GLU A 441 17.05 -5.34 20.65
N PHE A 442 16.23 -5.42 21.71
CA PHE A 442 15.30 -4.35 22.07
C PHE A 442 16.03 -3.07 22.46
N GLU A 443 17.11 -3.20 23.23
CA GLU A 443 17.96 -2.07 23.61
C GLU A 443 18.58 -1.39 22.40
N GLU A 444 19.05 -2.15 21.41
CA GLU A 444 19.62 -1.63 20.17
C GLU A 444 18.56 -0.98 19.27
N SER A 445 17.45 -1.67 19.02
CA SER A 445 16.38 -1.21 18.12
C SER A 445 15.63 0.02 18.65
N THR A 446 15.62 0.25 19.96
CA THR A 446 14.93 1.42 20.56
C THR A 446 15.89 2.52 21.05
N ARG A 447 17.21 2.49 20.70
CA ARG A 447 18.19 3.52 21.13
C ARG A 447 17.85 4.95 20.72
N TRP A 448 17.03 5.10 19.68
CA TRP A 448 16.55 6.42 19.24
C TRP A 448 15.64 7.08 20.28
N ALA A 449 14.95 6.30 21.11
CA ALA A 449 14.03 6.76 22.15
C ALA A 449 14.73 6.98 23.51
N VAL A 450 15.93 7.55 23.52
CA VAL A 450 16.66 7.87 24.75
C VAL A 450 16.38 9.32 25.14
N ARG A 451 15.96 9.55 26.39
CA ARG A 451 15.88 10.91 26.95
C ARG A 451 17.26 11.56 26.84
N LYS A 452 17.37 12.63 26.03
CA LYS A 452 18.52 13.54 26.14
C LYS A 452 18.40 14.23 27.49
N HIS A 453 19.13 13.74 28.48
CA HIS A 453 19.43 14.56 29.65
C HIS A 453 20.34 15.70 29.19
N GLU A 454 19.85 16.93 29.30
CA GLU A 454 20.69 18.14 29.23
C GLU A 454 21.80 18.11 30.28
#